data_AF-A0A8S8YKV9-F1
#
_entry.id   AF-A0A8S8YKV9-F1
#
_cell.length_a   1.000
_cell.length_b   1.000
_cell.length_c   1.000
_cell.angle_alpha   90.00
_cell.angle_beta   90.00
_cell.angle_gamma   90.00
#
_symmetry.space_group_name_H-M   'P 1'
#
loop_
_entity.id
_entity.type
_entity.pdbx_description
1 polymer ?
#
loop_
_entity_poly.entity_id
_entity_poly.type
_entity_poly.pdbx_seq_one_letter_code
_entity_poly.pdbx_strand_id
1 'polypeptide(L)'
;MGEAWSWIREALLAGGLIAVLISVLVLMTGSWPPMVVIESNSMQHDENGEVGSIDAGDLVLVMTPERKDIITFVEATESGGDFEGYESHGMPGDVIIYQKNGGSDTPVIHRALLEVVENTSGGWDVPGTTLRNVSSISWTFDILCPYHGGAYDLRIEDWDPVHAGYLTKGDNNDCMIDQPEANTLSQGPGLSDEFGNPVQTTKGEWVMGVAGAEIPWVGSIKLGLSDNSQSVPDSTWSKLIMTAIVLLAIPAVWERVADRVMKTAPEIAQAEREETQASQLLGNDNQEQTHEEE
;
A
#
# COMPACT_ATOMS: atom_id res chain seq x y z
N MET A 1 39.89 1.75 -22.52
CA MET A 1 39.75 2.12 -21.09
C MET A 1 38.57 3.06 -20.82
N GLY A 2 37.99 3.75 -21.82
CA GLY A 2 36.87 4.69 -21.60
C GLY A 2 35.49 4.05 -21.38
N GLU A 3 35.14 3.00 -22.14
CA GLU A 3 33.80 2.40 -22.06
C GLU A 3 33.53 1.70 -20.71
N ALA A 4 34.47 0.88 -20.23
CA ALA A 4 34.31 0.16 -18.96
C ALA A 4 34.13 1.11 -17.75
N TRP A 5 34.79 2.28 -17.77
CA TRP A 5 34.63 3.29 -16.73
C TRP A 5 33.26 3.99 -16.79
N SER A 6 32.71 4.21 -18.00
CA SER A 6 31.34 4.76 -18.15
C SER A 6 30.30 3.80 -17.57
N TRP A 7 30.37 2.52 -17.91
CA TRP A 7 29.47 1.50 -17.38
C TRP A 7 29.54 1.38 -15.86
N ILE A 8 30.75 1.43 -15.27
CA ILE A 8 30.92 1.41 -13.81
C ILE A 8 30.30 2.66 -13.17
N ARG A 9 30.56 3.84 -13.73
CA ARG A 9 29.98 5.09 -13.22
C ARG A 9 28.46 5.06 -13.30
N GLU A 10 27.89 4.62 -14.41
CA GLU A 10 26.44 4.51 -14.60
C GLU A 10 25.82 3.51 -13.62
N ALA A 11 26.45 2.35 -13.43
CA ALA A 11 26.02 1.37 -12.43
C ALA A 11 26.06 1.94 -11.00
N LEU A 12 27.10 2.71 -10.65
CA LEU A 12 27.21 3.36 -9.35
C LEU A 12 26.16 4.45 -9.14
N LEU A 13 25.88 5.26 -10.17
CA LEU A 13 24.86 6.29 -10.10
C LEU A 13 23.46 5.67 -9.98
N ALA A 14 23.16 4.65 -10.77
CA ALA A 14 21.89 3.92 -10.70
C ALA A 14 21.72 3.22 -9.34
N GLY A 15 22.75 2.49 -8.88
CA GLY A 15 22.74 1.84 -7.57
C GLY A 15 22.62 2.84 -6.42
N GLY A 16 23.33 3.97 -6.50
CA GLY A 16 23.25 5.05 -5.52
C GLY A 16 21.85 5.68 -5.46
N LEU A 17 21.23 5.93 -6.61
CA LEU A 17 19.85 6.42 -6.67
C LEU A 17 18.86 5.44 -6.02
N ILE A 18 18.95 4.15 -6.37
CA ILE A 18 18.10 3.11 -5.77
C ILE A 18 18.30 3.05 -4.26
N ALA A 19 19.55 3.08 -3.79
CA ALA A 19 19.86 3.07 -2.37
C ALA A 19 19.28 4.29 -1.64
N VAL A 20 19.34 5.49 -2.24
CA VAL A 20 18.71 6.69 -1.70
C VAL A 20 17.19 6.55 -1.62
N LEU A 21 16.55 6.06 -2.69
CA LEU A 21 15.10 5.85 -2.71
C LEU A 21 14.65 4.84 -1.64
N ILE A 22 15.32 3.69 -1.54
CA ILE A 22 15.03 2.69 -0.51
C ILE A 22 15.28 3.27 0.88
N SER A 23 16.37 4.01 1.10
CA SER A 23 16.66 4.62 2.41
C SER A 23 15.58 5.61 2.81
N VAL A 24 15.12 6.45 1.87
CA VAL A 24 14.03 7.40 2.12
C VAL A 24 12.75 6.65 2.49
N LEU A 25 12.39 5.60 1.75
CA LEU A 25 11.22 4.79 2.05
C LEU A 25 11.30 4.20 3.46
N VAL A 26 12.41 3.57 3.83
CA VAL A 26 12.61 2.98 5.16
C VAL A 26 12.54 4.02 6.27
N LEU A 27 13.10 5.21 6.04
CA LEU A 27 13.02 6.30 7.02
C LEU A 27 11.59 6.80 7.21
N MET A 28 10.81 6.86 6.13
CA MET A 28 9.41 7.29 6.15
C MET A 28 8.50 6.24 6.79
N THR A 29 8.65 4.97 6.41
CA THR A 29 7.78 3.89 6.86
C THR A 29 8.19 3.31 8.21
N GLY A 30 9.46 3.44 8.59
CA GLY A 30 10.05 2.82 9.79
C GLY A 30 10.31 1.32 9.65
N SER A 31 9.91 0.70 8.53
CA SER A 31 9.85 -0.75 8.34
C SER A 31 10.89 -1.26 7.35
N TRP A 32 11.30 -2.52 7.53
CA TRP A 32 12.14 -3.24 6.57
C TRP A 32 11.63 -4.68 6.39
N PRO A 33 11.21 -5.09 5.18
CA PRO A 33 11.13 -4.30 3.95
C PRO A 33 9.99 -3.24 4.02
N PRO A 34 10.14 -2.07 3.36
CA PRO A 34 9.15 -0.99 3.41
C PRO A 34 7.90 -1.25 2.57
N MET A 35 7.95 -2.26 1.69
CA MET A 35 6.86 -2.67 0.80
C MET A 35 6.78 -4.19 0.73
N VAL A 36 5.55 -4.69 0.63
CA VAL A 36 5.27 -6.13 0.47
C VAL A 36 4.35 -6.36 -0.71
N VAL A 37 4.50 -7.52 -1.35
CA VAL A 37 3.60 -7.96 -2.43
C VAL A 37 2.53 -8.85 -1.83
N ILE A 38 1.28 -8.61 -2.22
CA ILE A 38 0.13 -9.37 -1.75
C ILE A 38 -0.02 -10.62 -2.62
N GLU A 39 -0.14 -11.79 -1.99
CA GLU A 39 -0.13 -13.08 -2.70
C GLU A 39 -1.52 -13.75 -2.77
N SER A 40 -2.48 -13.30 -1.97
CA SER A 40 -3.81 -13.93 -1.81
C SER A 40 -4.96 -12.95 -1.97
N ASN A 41 -6.13 -13.48 -2.35
CA ASN A 41 -7.36 -12.72 -2.56
C ASN A 41 -8.19 -12.49 -1.29
N SER A 42 -7.65 -12.77 -0.10
CA SER A 42 -8.41 -12.66 1.16
C SER A 42 -8.81 -11.23 1.53
N MET A 43 -8.27 -10.22 0.84
CA MET A 43 -8.58 -8.81 1.03
C MET A 43 -9.27 -8.16 -0.18
N GLN A 44 -9.55 -8.93 -1.24
CA GLN A 44 -10.11 -8.46 -2.51
C GLN A 44 -11.61 -8.15 -2.36
N HIS A 45 -12.08 -7.01 -2.85
CA HIS A 45 -13.52 -6.66 -2.79
C HIS A 45 -14.31 -7.02 -4.05
N ASP A 46 -13.67 -6.92 -5.24
CA ASP A 46 -14.26 -7.30 -6.53
C ASP A 46 -13.39 -8.32 -7.26
N GLU A 47 -13.99 -9.33 -7.87
CA GLU A 47 -13.27 -10.40 -8.59
C GLU A 47 -12.36 -9.89 -9.74
N ASN A 48 -12.68 -8.73 -10.33
CA ASN A 48 -11.88 -8.11 -11.39
C ASN A 48 -10.77 -7.18 -10.88
N GLY A 49 -10.71 -6.97 -9.57
CA GLY A 49 -9.83 -6.05 -8.88
C GLY A 49 -10.24 -4.58 -8.99
N GLU A 50 -10.17 -3.88 -7.86
CA GLU A 50 -10.57 -2.49 -7.68
C GLU A 50 -9.44 -1.66 -7.08
N VAL A 51 -9.19 -0.48 -7.66
CA VAL A 51 -8.17 0.44 -7.13
C VAL A 51 -8.67 1.00 -5.80
N GLY A 52 -7.89 0.81 -4.74
CA GLY A 52 -8.26 1.23 -3.40
C GLY A 52 -8.79 0.09 -2.53
N SER A 53 -8.81 -1.15 -3.03
CA SER A 53 -8.87 -2.38 -2.22
C SER A 53 -7.58 -3.15 -2.40
N ILE A 54 -7.21 -4.00 -1.44
CA ILE A 54 -5.96 -4.77 -1.53
C ILE A 54 -6.20 -6.03 -2.35
N ASP A 55 -5.68 -6.06 -3.59
CA ASP A 55 -5.78 -7.21 -4.49
C ASP A 55 -4.47 -8.01 -4.56
N ALA A 56 -4.57 -9.27 -4.97
CA ALA A 56 -3.38 -10.07 -5.23
C ALA A 56 -2.56 -9.50 -6.39
N GLY A 57 -1.27 -9.31 -6.13
CA GLY A 57 -0.34 -8.67 -7.05
C GLY A 57 -0.16 -7.17 -6.83
N ASP A 58 -0.80 -6.57 -5.84
CA ASP A 58 -0.49 -5.20 -5.46
C ASP A 58 0.78 -5.13 -4.59
N LEU A 59 1.41 -3.95 -4.62
CA LEU A 59 2.48 -3.59 -3.69
C LEU A 59 1.89 -2.66 -2.64
N VAL A 60 2.00 -3.03 -1.37
CA VAL A 60 1.50 -2.22 -0.26
C VAL A 60 2.68 -1.72 0.56
N LEU A 61 2.68 -0.42 0.87
CA LEU A 61 3.63 0.17 1.83
C LEU A 61 3.30 -0.31 3.23
N VAL A 62 4.32 -0.66 4.01
CA VAL A 62 4.14 -1.16 5.38
C VAL A 62 4.59 -0.08 6.35
N MET A 63 3.70 0.54 7.10
CA MET A 63 4.05 1.54 8.13
C MET A 63 4.25 0.86 9.47
N THR A 64 5.29 1.16 10.25
CA THR A 64 5.38 0.58 11.60
C THR A 64 4.34 1.19 12.54
N PRO A 65 3.92 0.48 13.60
CA PRO A 65 2.99 1.02 14.59
C PRO A 65 3.50 2.31 15.27
N GLU A 66 4.81 2.58 15.30
CA GLU A 66 5.35 3.85 15.83
C GLU A 66 5.17 5.04 14.86
N ARG A 67 4.82 4.78 13.60
CA ARG A 67 4.62 5.82 12.56
C ARG A 67 3.15 6.09 12.28
N LYS A 68 2.28 5.12 12.56
CA LYS A 68 0.84 5.20 12.32
C LYS A 68 0.11 4.40 13.39
N ASP A 69 -0.78 5.07 14.11
CA ASP A 69 -1.70 4.43 15.05
C ASP A 69 -2.65 3.50 14.29
N ILE A 70 -3.01 2.37 14.90
CA ILE A 70 -3.94 1.38 14.33
C ILE A 70 -5.35 1.80 14.73
N ILE A 71 -6.18 2.18 13.76
CA ILE A 71 -7.60 2.46 13.99
C ILE A 71 -8.38 1.19 13.64
N THR A 72 -9.13 0.64 14.58
CA THR A 72 -9.89 -0.61 14.34
C THR A 72 -11.23 -0.34 13.66
N PHE A 73 -11.85 -1.38 13.11
CA PHE A 73 -13.17 -1.28 12.45
C PHE A 73 -14.23 -0.72 13.39
N VAL A 74 -14.28 -1.18 14.65
CA VAL A 74 -15.26 -0.70 15.63
C VAL A 74 -15.05 0.78 15.99
N GLU A 75 -13.80 1.23 16.11
CA GLU A 75 -13.49 2.64 16.34
C GLU A 75 -13.91 3.52 15.16
N ALA A 76 -13.73 3.03 13.93
CA ALA A 76 -14.11 3.74 12.73
C ALA A 76 -15.63 3.81 12.48
N THR A 77 -16.39 2.88 13.06
CA THR A 77 -17.85 2.75 12.88
C THR A 77 -18.65 3.24 14.08
N GLU A 78 -17.99 3.57 15.21
CA GLU A 78 -18.65 4.12 16.39
C GLU A 78 -19.23 5.51 16.10
N SER A 79 -20.56 5.64 16.22
CA SER A 79 -21.22 6.91 15.95
C SER A 79 -20.88 7.97 17.01
N GLY A 80 -20.39 9.12 16.56
CA GLY A 80 -19.89 10.19 17.43
C GLY A 80 -18.51 9.91 18.05
N GLY A 81 -17.83 8.84 17.63
CA GLY A 81 -16.44 8.56 18.00
C GLY A 81 -15.44 9.47 17.28
N ASP A 82 -14.20 9.52 17.77
CA ASP A 82 -13.15 10.39 17.21
C ASP A 82 -12.75 10.01 15.77
N PHE A 83 -12.96 8.74 15.40
CA PHE A 83 -12.59 8.16 14.10
C PHE A 83 -13.79 7.81 13.23
N GLU A 84 -15.00 8.30 13.54
CA GLU A 84 -16.22 8.01 12.77
C GLU A 84 -16.01 8.33 11.27
N GLY A 85 -16.21 7.31 10.42
CA GLY A 85 -16.05 7.44 8.97
C GLY A 85 -14.62 7.35 8.46
N TYR A 86 -13.65 6.96 9.31
CA TYR A 86 -12.30 6.64 8.86
C TYR A 86 -12.30 5.35 8.02
N GLU A 87 -11.72 5.41 6.83
CA GLU A 87 -11.63 4.27 5.91
C GLU A 87 -10.20 4.05 5.43
N SER A 88 -9.85 2.78 5.28
CA SER A 88 -8.57 2.32 4.74
C SER A 88 -8.83 1.11 3.84
N HIS A 89 -8.30 1.19 2.62
CA HIS A 89 -8.47 0.15 1.59
C HIS A 89 -9.95 -0.20 1.34
N GLY A 90 -10.78 0.83 1.12
CA GLY A 90 -12.17 0.67 0.68
C GLY A 90 -13.19 0.32 1.77
N MET A 91 -12.76 0.10 3.02
CA MET A 91 -13.66 -0.18 4.14
C MET A 91 -13.19 0.48 5.45
N PRO A 92 -14.06 0.59 6.48
CA PRO A 92 -13.71 1.18 7.76
C PRO A 92 -12.58 0.45 8.49
N GLY A 93 -11.77 1.20 9.24
CA GLY A 93 -10.64 0.68 10.02
C GLY A 93 -9.41 0.32 9.18
N ASP A 94 -8.30 0.03 9.85
CA ASP A 94 -7.02 -0.27 9.23
C ASP A 94 -6.79 -1.76 8.96
N VAL A 95 -5.95 -2.00 7.94
CA VAL A 95 -5.41 -3.33 7.63
C VAL A 95 -4.03 -3.45 8.23
N ILE A 96 -3.77 -4.53 8.95
CA ILE A 96 -2.50 -4.79 9.63
C ILE A 96 -1.84 -6.06 9.08
N ILE A 97 -0.52 -6.06 9.12
CA ILE A 97 0.34 -7.19 8.74
C ILE A 97 0.92 -7.77 10.02
N TYR A 98 0.69 -9.05 10.29
CA TYR A 98 1.08 -9.67 11.56
C TYR A 98 1.59 -11.10 11.40
N GLN A 99 2.40 -11.54 12.35
CA GLN A 99 2.87 -12.92 12.47
C GLN A 99 1.88 -13.75 13.29
N LYS A 100 1.57 -14.97 12.84
CA LYS A 100 0.68 -15.87 13.55
C LYS A 100 1.37 -16.40 14.81
N ASN A 101 0.79 -16.13 15.98
CA ASN A 101 1.34 -16.54 17.28
C ASN A 101 2.81 -16.14 17.54
N GLY A 102 3.32 -15.09 16.87
CA GLY A 102 4.72 -14.68 16.91
C GLY A 102 5.70 -15.66 16.25
N GLY A 103 5.20 -16.54 15.37
CA GLY A 103 5.98 -17.52 14.61
C GLY A 103 6.75 -16.91 13.43
N SER A 104 7.35 -17.78 12.62
CA SER A 104 8.16 -17.38 11.46
C SER A 104 7.52 -17.70 10.11
N ASP A 105 6.23 -18.04 10.12
CA ASP A 105 5.46 -18.36 8.94
C ASP A 105 5.14 -17.12 8.08
N THR A 106 4.53 -17.35 6.93
CA THR A 106 4.08 -16.27 6.05
C THR A 106 3.14 -15.34 6.83
N PRO A 107 3.49 -14.04 6.97
CA PRO A 107 2.65 -13.08 7.65
C PRO A 107 1.27 -12.97 7.00
N VAL A 108 0.28 -12.64 7.82
CA VAL A 108 -1.10 -12.42 7.38
C VAL A 108 -1.35 -10.92 7.28
N ILE A 109 -2.06 -10.48 6.24
CA ILE A 109 -2.49 -9.10 6.05
C ILE A 109 -4.00 -9.03 6.06
N HIS A 110 -4.60 -8.59 7.16
CA HIS A 110 -6.05 -8.57 7.35
C HIS A 110 -6.50 -7.35 8.14
N ARG A 111 -7.80 -7.05 8.09
CA ARG A 111 -8.40 -5.90 8.76
C ARG A 111 -8.47 -6.11 10.27
N ALA A 112 -8.08 -5.10 11.03
CA ALA A 112 -8.24 -5.07 12.48
C ALA A 112 -9.71 -4.74 12.82
N LEU A 113 -10.45 -5.72 13.33
CA LEU A 113 -11.85 -5.56 13.69
C LEU A 113 -12.01 -4.77 14.98
N LEU A 114 -11.29 -5.18 16.03
CA LEU A 114 -11.27 -4.50 17.32
C LEU A 114 -9.95 -4.77 18.05
N GLU A 115 -9.64 -3.90 19.00
CA GLU A 115 -8.53 -4.07 19.94
C GLU A 115 -9.10 -4.48 21.31
N VAL A 116 -8.44 -5.43 21.95
CA VAL A 116 -8.72 -5.86 23.32
C VAL A 116 -7.57 -5.39 24.20
N VAL A 117 -7.92 -4.65 25.25
CA VAL A 117 -6.97 -4.15 26.25
C VAL A 117 -7.30 -4.73 27.62
N GLU A 118 -6.28 -5.11 28.37
CA GLU A 118 -6.45 -5.60 29.74
C GLU A 118 -6.81 -4.45 30.70
N ASN A 119 -7.88 -4.63 31.48
CA ASN A 119 -8.26 -3.64 32.50
C ASN A 119 -7.53 -3.90 33.82
N THR A 120 -7.07 -2.82 34.47
CA THR A 120 -6.37 -2.89 35.78
C THR A 120 -7.14 -3.60 36.90
N SER A 121 -8.46 -3.67 36.82
CA SER A 121 -9.33 -4.35 37.80
C SER A 121 -9.59 -5.83 37.47
N GLY A 122 -8.93 -6.35 36.43
CA GLY A 122 -9.27 -7.61 35.78
C GLY A 122 -10.26 -7.41 34.63
N GLY A 123 -10.38 -8.38 33.72
CA GLY A 123 -11.27 -8.31 32.56
C GLY A 123 -10.72 -7.47 31.41
N TRP A 124 -11.59 -7.20 30.43
CA TRP A 124 -11.25 -6.65 29.12
C TRP A 124 -11.97 -5.33 28.86
N ASP A 125 -11.24 -4.39 28.27
CA ASP A 125 -11.77 -3.18 27.66
C ASP A 125 -11.63 -3.28 26.14
N VAL A 126 -12.62 -2.77 25.40
CA VAL A 126 -12.58 -2.72 23.93
C VAL A 126 -12.77 -1.26 23.49
N PRO A 127 -11.68 -0.54 23.13
CA PRO A 127 -11.75 0.79 22.51
C PRO A 127 -12.68 0.80 21.29
N GLY A 128 -13.35 1.93 21.03
CA GLY A 128 -14.33 2.02 19.94
C GLY A 128 -15.69 1.37 20.22
N THR A 129 -15.93 0.90 21.44
CA THR A 129 -17.21 0.29 21.84
C THR A 129 -17.64 0.76 23.23
N THR A 130 -18.81 0.30 23.69
CA THR A 130 -19.29 0.51 25.06
C THR A 130 -18.77 -0.52 26.08
N LEU A 131 -17.99 -1.53 25.65
CA LEU A 131 -17.54 -2.62 26.52
C LEU A 131 -16.37 -2.19 27.38
N ARG A 132 -16.57 -2.18 28.71
CA ARG A 132 -15.55 -1.82 29.70
C ARG A 132 -15.56 -2.80 30.85
N ASN A 133 -14.38 -3.31 31.24
CA ASN A 133 -14.17 -4.27 32.33
C ASN A 133 -15.14 -5.47 32.25
N VAL A 134 -15.17 -6.11 31.07
CA VAL A 134 -16.02 -7.29 30.82
C VAL A 134 -15.20 -8.57 30.92
N SER A 135 -15.81 -9.67 31.38
CA SER A 135 -15.13 -10.98 31.44
C SER A 135 -15.11 -11.71 30.10
N SER A 136 -16.08 -11.43 29.24
CA SER A 136 -16.18 -11.96 27.89
C SER A 136 -16.72 -10.88 26.96
N ILE A 137 -16.36 -10.98 25.69
CA ILE A 137 -16.65 -9.99 24.66
C ILE A 137 -17.73 -10.58 23.75
N SER A 138 -18.84 -9.85 23.64
CA SER A 138 -19.88 -10.11 22.66
C SER A 138 -20.14 -8.84 21.88
N TRP A 139 -20.02 -8.90 20.56
CA TRP A 139 -20.15 -7.75 19.68
C TRP A 139 -20.70 -8.18 18.33
N THR A 140 -21.49 -7.30 17.70
CA THR A 140 -21.98 -7.48 16.34
C THR A 140 -21.39 -6.36 15.49
N PHE A 141 -20.72 -6.73 14.42
CA PHE A 141 -20.12 -5.81 13.46
C PHE A 141 -21.11 -5.55 12.34
N ASP A 142 -21.11 -4.33 11.81
CA ASP A 142 -21.89 -3.93 10.64
C ASP A 142 -21.26 -4.48 9.33
N ILE A 143 -20.95 -5.78 9.33
CA ILE A 143 -20.36 -6.52 8.21
C ILE A 143 -21.33 -7.64 7.84
N LEU A 144 -21.87 -7.56 6.62
CA LEU A 144 -22.88 -8.49 6.15
C LEU A 144 -22.26 -9.77 5.60
N CYS A 145 -22.63 -10.91 6.18
CA CYS A 145 -22.12 -12.23 5.85
C CYS A 145 -23.13 -13.06 5.07
N PRO A 146 -22.87 -13.38 3.79
CA PRO A 146 -23.76 -14.21 3.00
C PRO A 146 -23.75 -15.67 3.50
N TYR A 147 -24.93 -16.26 3.69
CA TYR A 147 -25.06 -17.67 4.11
C TYR A 147 -26.33 -18.30 3.55
N HIS A 148 -26.19 -19.37 2.75
CA HIS A 148 -27.25 -20.23 2.23
C HIS A 148 -28.62 -19.55 1.96
N GLY A 149 -28.65 -18.55 1.08
CA GLY A 149 -29.89 -17.88 0.65
C GLY A 149 -30.37 -16.75 1.56
N GLY A 150 -29.57 -16.37 2.56
CA GLY A 150 -29.76 -15.18 3.37
C GLY A 150 -28.42 -14.50 3.68
N ALA A 151 -28.46 -13.54 4.59
CA ALA A 151 -27.28 -12.89 5.12
C ALA A 151 -27.45 -12.60 6.61
N TYR A 152 -26.36 -12.55 7.36
CA TYR A 152 -26.34 -12.26 8.79
C TYR A 152 -25.20 -11.30 9.11
N ASP A 153 -25.31 -10.54 10.19
CA ASP A 153 -24.23 -9.66 10.63
C ASP A 153 -23.13 -10.46 11.34
N LEU A 154 -21.88 -10.21 10.96
CA LEU A 154 -20.71 -10.80 11.61
C LEU A 154 -20.77 -10.51 13.11
N ARG A 155 -20.53 -11.51 13.94
CA ARG A 155 -20.58 -11.34 15.39
C ARG A 155 -19.57 -12.23 16.09
N ILE A 156 -19.27 -11.86 17.32
CA ILE A 156 -18.58 -12.66 18.33
C ILE A 156 -19.52 -12.85 19.53
N GLU A 157 -19.55 -14.04 20.09
CA GLU A 157 -20.42 -14.41 21.22
C GLU A 157 -19.57 -15.04 22.33
N ASP A 158 -19.63 -14.46 23.53
CA ASP A 158 -18.94 -14.93 24.74
C ASP A 158 -17.45 -15.26 24.56
N TRP A 159 -16.75 -14.48 23.73
CA TRP A 159 -15.33 -14.68 23.47
C TRP A 159 -14.48 -14.16 24.65
N ASP A 160 -13.63 -15.02 25.21
CA ASP A 160 -12.65 -14.65 26.25
C ASP A 160 -11.23 -14.76 25.67
N PRO A 161 -10.60 -13.63 25.31
CA PRO A 161 -9.28 -13.65 24.71
C PRO A 161 -8.20 -14.15 25.67
N VAL A 162 -7.24 -14.92 25.15
CA VAL A 162 -6.09 -15.42 25.93
C VAL A 162 -5.22 -14.28 26.45
N HIS A 163 -5.11 -13.19 25.69
CA HIS A 163 -4.37 -11.98 26.06
C HIS A 163 -4.85 -10.78 25.24
N ALA A 164 -4.43 -9.57 25.66
CA ALA A 164 -4.66 -8.32 24.93
C ALA A 164 -4.06 -8.35 23.50
N GLY A 165 -4.68 -7.61 22.59
CA GLY A 165 -4.28 -7.51 21.18
C GLY A 165 -5.47 -7.32 20.25
N TYR A 166 -5.25 -7.56 18.96
CA TYR A 166 -6.23 -7.32 17.90
C TYR A 166 -6.96 -8.59 17.49
N LEU A 167 -8.26 -8.45 17.19
CA LEU A 167 -9.03 -9.43 16.46
C LEU A 167 -9.02 -9.07 14.97
N THR A 168 -8.72 -10.03 14.10
CA THR A 168 -8.49 -9.75 12.67
C THR A 168 -9.36 -10.59 11.76
N LYS A 169 -9.63 -10.06 10.56
CA LYS A 169 -10.40 -10.75 9.53
C LYS A 169 -9.99 -10.27 8.13
N GLY A 170 -9.89 -11.19 7.17
CA GLY A 170 -9.76 -10.85 5.76
C GLY A 170 -11.07 -10.33 5.19
N ASP A 171 -11.03 -9.30 4.36
CA ASP A 171 -12.25 -8.70 3.80
C ASP A 171 -13.07 -9.72 2.97
N ASN A 172 -12.39 -10.64 2.30
CA ASN A 172 -12.95 -11.70 1.46
C ASN A 172 -12.48 -13.10 1.88
N ASN A 173 -12.99 -13.56 3.02
CA ASN A 173 -12.60 -14.84 3.62
C ASN A 173 -13.81 -15.66 4.15
N ASP A 174 -14.95 -15.59 3.45
CA ASP A 174 -16.18 -16.32 3.80
C ASP A 174 -16.68 -16.02 5.24
N CYS A 175 -16.53 -14.78 5.68
CA CYS A 175 -16.94 -14.33 7.01
C CYS A 175 -16.31 -15.07 8.20
N MET A 176 -15.11 -15.58 7.98
CA MET A 176 -14.31 -16.22 9.00
C MET A 176 -13.48 -15.18 9.77
N ILE A 177 -13.49 -15.23 11.10
CA ILE A 177 -12.53 -14.47 11.91
C ILE A 177 -11.23 -15.27 11.99
N ASP A 178 -10.08 -14.59 11.95
CA ASP A 178 -8.79 -15.28 11.88
C ASP A 178 -8.49 -16.10 13.15
N GLN A 179 -8.93 -15.59 14.31
CA GLN A 179 -8.79 -16.26 15.60
C GLN A 179 -9.94 -17.27 15.79
N PRO A 180 -9.66 -18.59 15.79
CA PRO A 180 -10.70 -19.62 15.87
C PRO A 180 -11.62 -19.49 17.09
N GLU A 181 -11.08 -19.09 18.24
CA GLU A 181 -11.83 -18.99 19.51
C GLU A 181 -12.91 -17.89 19.49
N ALA A 182 -12.82 -16.93 18.59
CA ALA A 182 -13.83 -15.89 18.41
C ALA A 182 -14.95 -16.30 17.42
N ASN A 183 -14.79 -17.41 16.71
CA ASN A 183 -15.77 -17.87 15.73
C ASN A 183 -16.94 -18.61 16.39
N THR A 184 -18.14 -18.29 15.92
CA THR A 184 -19.40 -18.99 16.18
C THR A 184 -19.57 -20.19 15.25
N LEU A 185 -20.57 -21.04 15.52
CA LEU A 185 -20.83 -22.28 14.75
C LEU A 185 -21.09 -22.06 13.24
N SER A 186 -21.50 -20.85 12.83
CA SER A 186 -21.76 -20.50 11.43
C SER A 186 -20.54 -19.93 10.70
N GLN A 187 -19.43 -19.72 11.40
CA GLN A 187 -18.20 -19.16 10.86
C GLN A 187 -17.16 -20.27 10.60
N GLY A 188 -16.16 -19.96 9.78
CA GLY A 188 -15.09 -20.90 9.41
C GLY A 188 -14.17 -21.29 10.58
N PRO A 189 -13.22 -22.22 10.36
CA PRO A 189 -12.35 -22.74 11.42
C PRO A 189 -11.29 -21.75 11.93
N GLY A 190 -11.17 -20.57 11.33
CA GLY A 190 -10.08 -19.61 11.55
C GLY A 190 -8.74 -20.09 10.98
N LEU A 191 -7.67 -19.38 11.34
CA LEU A 191 -6.32 -19.65 10.89
C LEU A 191 -5.56 -20.54 11.89
N SER A 192 -4.51 -21.19 11.39
CA SER A 192 -3.55 -21.94 12.20
C SER A 192 -2.12 -21.51 11.89
N ASP A 193 -1.24 -21.62 12.88
CA ASP A 193 0.19 -21.35 12.74
C ASP A 193 0.94 -22.52 12.03
N GLU A 194 2.25 -22.37 11.86
CA GLU A 194 3.13 -23.39 11.26
C GLU A 194 3.13 -24.76 11.97
N PHE A 195 2.69 -24.81 13.22
CA PHE A 195 2.60 -26.04 14.01
C PHE A 195 1.17 -26.60 14.06
N GLY A 196 0.21 -25.94 13.39
CA GLY A 196 -1.19 -26.32 13.38
C GLY A 196 -1.95 -25.93 14.65
N ASN A 197 -1.41 -25.04 15.48
CA ASN A 197 -2.17 -24.50 16.61
C ASN A 197 -3.11 -23.38 16.12
N PRO A 198 -4.28 -23.21 16.76
CA PRO A 198 -5.17 -22.10 16.46
C PRO A 198 -4.46 -20.76 16.69
N VAL A 199 -4.71 -19.80 15.80
CA VAL A 199 -4.22 -18.43 15.96
C VAL A 199 -4.94 -17.77 17.14
N GLN A 200 -4.17 -17.22 18.08
CA GLN A 200 -4.68 -16.46 19.22
C GLN A 200 -4.87 -14.98 18.84
N THR A 201 -5.43 -14.18 19.74
CA THR A 201 -5.50 -12.72 19.60
C THR A 201 -4.15 -12.17 19.11
N THR A 202 -4.12 -11.23 18.19
CA THR A 202 -2.85 -10.75 17.63
C THR A 202 -2.22 -9.73 18.57
N LYS A 203 -1.15 -10.08 19.29
CA LYS A 203 -0.46 -9.09 20.15
C LYS A 203 0.05 -7.92 19.33
N GLY A 204 0.10 -6.72 19.93
CA GLY A 204 0.74 -5.55 19.32
C GLY A 204 2.20 -5.83 18.90
N GLU A 205 2.95 -6.63 19.68
CA GLU A 205 4.33 -7.02 19.35
C GLU A 205 4.43 -7.99 18.15
N TRP A 206 3.33 -8.64 17.75
CA TRP A 206 3.27 -9.51 16.57
C TRP A 206 2.86 -8.75 15.30
N VAL A 207 2.42 -7.49 15.44
CA VAL A 207 2.11 -6.62 14.32
C VAL A 207 3.42 -6.11 13.72
N MET A 208 3.69 -6.53 12.49
CA MET A 208 4.86 -6.09 11.73
C MET A 208 4.66 -4.70 11.12
N GLY A 209 3.42 -4.31 10.86
CA GLY A 209 3.07 -2.97 10.42
C GLY A 209 1.61 -2.82 9.99
N VAL A 210 1.25 -1.60 9.62
CA VAL A 210 -0.06 -1.17 9.12
C VAL A 210 0.05 -0.95 7.62
N ALA A 211 -0.90 -1.47 6.85
CA ALA A 211 -1.00 -1.25 5.42
C ALA A 211 -1.21 0.25 5.13
N GLY A 212 -0.26 0.83 4.39
CA GLY A 212 -0.27 2.20 3.92
C GLY A 212 -0.80 2.30 2.50
N ALA A 213 -0.18 3.15 1.67
CA ALA A 213 -0.60 3.30 0.29
C ALA A 213 -0.33 2.04 -0.55
N GLU A 214 -1.23 1.79 -1.49
CA GLU A 214 -1.18 0.71 -2.47
C GLU A 214 -0.58 1.24 -3.79
N ILE A 215 0.24 0.42 -4.44
CA ILE A 215 0.69 0.60 -5.82
C ILE A 215 0.07 -0.54 -6.63
N PRO A 216 -1.01 -0.27 -7.39
CA PRO A 216 -1.75 -1.31 -8.09
C PRO A 216 -0.89 -2.05 -9.11
N TRP A 217 -1.11 -3.36 -9.22
CA TRP A 217 -0.66 -4.23 -10.33
C TRP A 217 0.86 -4.48 -10.43
N VAL A 218 1.71 -3.65 -9.85
CA VAL A 218 3.18 -3.74 -10.03
C VAL A 218 3.74 -5.04 -9.44
N GLY A 219 3.19 -5.52 -8.32
CA GLY A 219 3.57 -6.79 -7.69
C GLY A 219 3.17 -8.02 -8.51
N SER A 220 2.23 -7.91 -9.46
CA SER A 220 1.82 -9.00 -10.35
C SER A 220 2.96 -9.51 -11.21
N ILE A 221 3.98 -8.69 -11.49
CA ILE A 221 5.21 -9.11 -12.17
C ILE A 221 5.95 -10.17 -11.32
N LYS A 222 6.04 -9.97 -10.00
CA LYS A 222 6.65 -10.93 -9.08
C LYS A 222 5.84 -12.22 -9.04
N LEU A 223 4.52 -12.11 -8.93
CA LEU A 223 3.65 -13.29 -8.86
C LEU A 223 3.63 -14.09 -10.16
N GLY A 224 3.62 -13.43 -11.32
CA GLY A 224 3.66 -14.08 -12.63
C GLY A 224 4.96 -14.84 -12.90
N LEU A 225 6.05 -14.50 -12.21
CA LEU A 225 7.32 -15.23 -12.26
C LEU A 225 7.42 -16.33 -11.19
N SER A 226 6.42 -16.46 -10.32
CA SER A 226 6.32 -17.44 -9.24
C SER A 226 5.19 -18.44 -9.47
N ASP A 227 5.10 -19.47 -8.62
CA ASP A 227 4.04 -20.49 -8.70
C ASP A 227 2.64 -19.96 -8.32
N ASN A 228 2.51 -18.70 -7.90
CA ASN A 228 1.25 -18.05 -7.48
C ASN A 228 0.56 -17.23 -8.59
N SER A 229 0.88 -17.48 -9.86
CA SER A 229 0.32 -16.71 -10.99
C SER A 229 -1.21 -16.80 -11.12
N GLN A 230 -1.84 -17.83 -10.57
CA GLN A 230 -3.30 -18.03 -10.61
C GLN A 230 -4.08 -17.10 -9.67
N SER A 231 -3.41 -16.49 -8.68
CA SER A 231 -4.06 -15.57 -7.75
C SER A 231 -4.30 -14.18 -8.36
N VAL A 232 -3.59 -13.83 -9.46
CA VAL A 232 -3.68 -12.49 -10.07
C VAL A 232 -4.87 -12.42 -11.03
N PRO A 233 -5.78 -11.43 -10.91
CA PRO A 233 -6.86 -11.23 -11.87
C PRO A 233 -6.35 -10.99 -13.30
N ASP A 234 -7.00 -11.58 -14.32
CA ASP A 234 -6.58 -11.43 -15.73
C ASP A 234 -6.58 -9.95 -16.19
N SER A 235 -7.51 -9.15 -15.66
CA SER A 235 -7.64 -7.73 -16.00
C SER A 235 -6.39 -6.93 -15.60
N THR A 236 -5.70 -7.35 -14.53
CA THR A 236 -4.52 -6.72 -13.96
C THR A 236 -3.36 -6.63 -14.96
N TRP A 237 -3.14 -7.67 -15.76
CA TRP A 237 -2.08 -7.67 -16.78
C TRP A 237 -2.30 -6.60 -17.86
N SER A 238 -3.55 -6.44 -18.31
CA SER A 238 -3.89 -5.43 -19.31
C SER A 238 -3.75 -4.01 -18.76
N LYS A 239 -4.16 -3.79 -17.50
CA LYS A 239 -4.03 -2.52 -16.80
C LYS A 239 -2.54 -2.17 -16.57
N LEU A 240 -1.71 -3.14 -16.19
CA LEU A 240 -0.26 -2.97 -16.04
C LEU A 240 0.46 -2.60 -17.34
N ILE A 241 0.13 -3.25 -18.45
CA ILE A 241 0.74 -2.91 -19.75
C ILE A 241 0.37 -1.48 -20.17
N MET A 242 -0.89 -1.10 -19.97
CA MET A 242 -1.37 0.24 -20.30
C MET A 242 -0.69 1.31 -19.43
N THR A 243 -0.57 1.09 -18.11
CA THR A 243 0.14 2.05 -17.24
C THR A 243 1.61 2.16 -17.60
N ALA A 244 2.29 1.04 -17.94
CA ALA A 244 3.67 1.07 -18.41
C ALA A 244 3.82 1.90 -19.70
N ILE A 245 2.92 1.74 -20.67
CA ILE A 245 2.92 2.55 -21.90
C ILE A 245 2.75 4.03 -21.59
N VAL A 246 1.81 4.38 -20.71
CA VAL A 246 1.57 5.78 -20.31
C VAL A 246 2.81 6.36 -19.64
N LEU A 247 3.41 5.66 -18.68
CA LEU A 247 4.62 6.10 -17.98
C LEU A 247 5.80 6.33 -18.94
N LEU A 248 6.00 5.42 -19.89
CA LEU A 248 7.06 5.55 -20.91
C LEU A 248 6.76 6.65 -21.94
N ALA A 249 5.49 6.98 -22.18
CA ALA A 249 5.10 8.06 -23.07
C ALA A 249 5.29 9.45 -22.44
N ILE A 250 5.27 9.57 -21.11
CA ILE A 250 5.38 10.85 -20.40
C ILE A 250 6.62 11.65 -20.84
N PRO A 251 7.86 11.11 -20.82
CA PRO A 251 9.03 11.87 -21.26
C PRO A 251 8.93 12.36 -22.72
N ALA A 252 8.47 11.51 -23.62
CA ALA A 252 8.35 11.84 -25.05
C ALA A 252 7.25 12.88 -25.35
N VAL A 253 6.19 12.91 -24.54
CA VAL A 253 5.15 13.94 -24.61
C VAL A 253 5.65 15.22 -23.94
N TRP A 254 6.32 15.10 -22.80
CA TRP A 254 6.88 16.22 -22.07
C TRP A 254 7.91 16.99 -22.88
N GLU A 255 8.80 16.32 -23.61
CA GLU A 255 9.72 16.98 -24.55
C GLU A 255 8.98 17.83 -25.58
N ARG A 256 7.93 17.29 -26.21
CA ARG A 256 7.15 18.04 -27.20
C ARG A 256 6.42 19.24 -26.60
N VAL A 257 5.90 19.11 -25.38
CA VAL A 257 5.22 20.19 -24.67
C VAL A 257 6.21 21.26 -24.25
N ALA A 258 7.31 20.85 -23.61
CA ALA A 258 8.39 21.73 -23.17
C ALA A 258 8.97 22.50 -24.37
N ASP A 259 9.24 21.84 -25.49
CA ASP A 259 9.73 22.49 -26.71
C ASP A 259 8.74 23.53 -27.25
N ARG A 260 7.44 23.25 -27.20
CA ARG A 260 6.41 24.19 -27.65
C ARG A 260 6.29 25.39 -26.71
N VAL A 261 6.39 25.17 -25.41
CA VAL A 261 6.36 26.24 -24.39
C VAL A 261 7.63 27.10 -24.48
N MET A 262 8.82 26.49 -24.59
CA MET A 262 10.08 27.21 -24.75
C MET A 262 10.08 28.07 -26.01
N LYS A 263 9.58 27.56 -27.15
CA LYS A 263 9.47 28.34 -28.40
C LYS A 263 8.49 29.50 -28.33
N THR A 264 7.54 29.49 -27.39
CA THR A 264 6.59 30.58 -27.20
C THR A 264 7.01 31.55 -26.09
N ALA A 265 8.13 31.29 -25.41
CA ALA A 265 8.65 32.15 -24.36
C ALA A 265 9.24 33.46 -24.95
N PRO A 266 8.91 34.63 -24.38
CA PRO A 266 9.36 35.93 -24.90
C PRO A 266 10.89 36.10 -24.81
N GLU A 267 11.55 35.41 -23.88
CA GLU A 267 13.00 35.45 -23.72
C GLU A 267 13.74 34.82 -24.91
N ILE A 268 13.20 33.74 -25.49
CA ILE A 268 13.78 33.12 -26.70
C ILE A 268 13.64 34.05 -27.91
N ALA A 269 12.50 34.73 -28.04
CA ALA A 269 12.31 35.74 -29.09
C ALA A 269 13.20 36.98 -28.90
N GLN A 270 13.66 37.26 -27.68
CA GLN A 270 14.64 38.31 -27.42
C GLN A 270 16.06 37.83 -27.76
N ALA A 271 16.43 36.61 -27.36
CA ALA A 271 17.72 36.00 -27.70
C ALA A 271 17.95 35.88 -29.21
N GLU A 272 16.95 35.44 -29.98
CA GLU A 272 17.05 35.39 -31.46
C GLU A 272 17.27 36.78 -32.07
N ARG A 273 16.66 37.83 -31.52
CA ARG A 273 16.87 39.21 -31.99
C ARG A 273 18.29 39.69 -31.70
N GLU A 274 18.82 39.39 -30.53
CA GLU A 274 20.19 39.73 -30.13
C GLU A 274 21.22 38.96 -30.99
N GLU A 275 21.02 37.67 -31.27
CA GLU A 275 21.85 36.89 -32.20
C GLU A 275 21.80 37.44 -33.62
N THR A 276 20.60 37.76 -34.14
CA THR A 276 20.45 38.31 -35.49
C THR A 276 21.18 39.65 -35.63
N GLN A 277 21.09 40.49 -34.59
CA GLN A 277 21.75 41.79 -34.56
C GLN A 277 23.28 41.65 -34.46
N ALA A 278 23.78 40.72 -33.65
CA ALA A 278 25.21 40.41 -33.55
C ALA A 278 25.78 39.86 -34.89
N SER A 279 25.03 38.98 -35.57
CA SER A 279 25.44 38.42 -36.86
C SER A 279 25.47 39.47 -37.98
N GLN A 280 24.54 40.44 -37.96
CA GLN A 280 24.55 41.57 -38.90
C GLN A 280 25.74 42.51 -38.67
N LEU A 281 26.11 42.77 -37.41
CA LEU A 281 27.29 43.57 -37.09
C LEU A 281 28.58 42.91 -37.59
N LEU A 282 28.73 41.60 -37.36
CA LEU A 282 29.88 40.82 -37.85
C LEU A 282 29.92 40.70 -39.39
N GLY A 283 28.76 40.69 -40.05
CA GLY A 283 28.66 40.68 -41.51
C GLY A 283 29.05 42.01 -42.15
N ASN A 284 28.67 43.13 -41.53
CA ASN A 284 29.04 44.47 -41.99
C ASN A 284 30.53 44.76 -41.78
N ASP A 285 31.12 44.35 -40.65
CA ASP A 285 32.57 44.50 -40.41
C ASP A 285 33.42 43.77 -41.47
N ASN A 286 32.98 42.60 -41.94
CA ASN A 286 33.65 41.88 -43.03
C ASN A 286 33.49 42.56 -44.40
N GLN A 287 32.39 43.30 -44.63
CA GLN A 287 32.20 44.09 -45.85
C GLN A 287 32.99 45.40 -45.85
N GLU A 288 33.17 46.03 -44.68
CA GLU A 288 34.05 47.21 -44.56
C GLU A 288 35.54 46.83 -44.71
N GLN A 289 35.99 45.71 -44.15
CA GLN A 289 37.37 45.25 -44.32
C GLN A 289 37.73 44.85 -45.75
N THR A 290 36.77 44.37 -46.56
CA THR A 290 37.02 44.04 -47.97
C THR A 290 37.06 45.27 -48.89
N HIS A 291 36.59 46.43 -48.43
CA HIS A 291 36.67 47.69 -49.18
C HIS A 291 37.91 48.54 -48.85
N GLU A 292 38.65 48.24 -47.78
CA GLU A 292 39.90 48.93 -47.42
C GLU A 292 41.18 48.25 -47.99
N GLU A 293 41.07 47.07 -48.60
CA GLU A 293 42.21 46.31 -49.18
C GLU A 293 42.36 46.42 -50.73
N GLU A 294 41.51 47.19 -51.43
CA GLU A 294 41.71 47.57 -52.86
C GLU A 294 42.38 48.94 -53.01
#